data_AF-A0A7J4VHF2-F1
#
_entry.id   AF-A0A7J4VHF2-F1
#
_cell.length_a   1.000
_cell.length_b   1.000
_cell.length_c   1.000
_cell.angle_alpha   90.00
_cell.angle_beta   90.00
_cell.angle_gamma   90.00
#
_symmetry.space_group_name_H-M   'P 1'
#
loop_
_entity.id
_entity.type
_entity.pdbx_description
1 polymer ?
#
loop_
_entity_poly.entity_id
_entity_poly.type
_entity_poly.pdbx_seq_one_letter_code
_entity_poly.pdbx_strand_id
1 'polypeptide(L)'
;MTGPFLICDLRPEWNWRPYVTFWRPNNANYAYPLVWSGDYTEAEVMKGGSYYTTVESGILIRFPVLRSLVEPMAVAPDRGHIDGDTGPVVLNNPENCAKLRELAYQPALLAFAKEMAGAA
;
A
#
# COMPACT_ATOMS: atom_id res chain seq x y z
N MET A 1 10.00 10.14 -9.85
CA MET A 1 9.16 10.62 -8.75
C MET A 1 9.89 10.24 -7.48
N THR A 2 10.42 11.21 -6.73
CA THR A 2 11.13 10.94 -5.47
C THR A 2 10.09 10.88 -4.35
N GLY A 3 10.18 9.87 -3.49
CA GLY A 3 9.19 9.52 -2.46
C GLY A 3 8.87 10.62 -1.43
N PRO A 4 8.06 10.31 -0.40
CA PRO A 4 7.93 8.97 0.19
C PRO A 4 6.86 8.08 -0.47
N PHE A 5 7.11 6.77 -0.42
CA PHE A 5 6.18 5.72 -0.78
C PHE A 5 5.52 5.12 0.46
N LEU A 6 4.27 4.73 0.31
CA LEU A 6 3.55 3.84 1.22
C LEU A 6 3.59 2.43 0.65
N ILE A 7 3.64 1.40 1.48
CA ILE A 7 3.35 0.03 1.04
C ILE A 7 1.87 -0.23 1.27
N CYS A 8 1.12 -0.29 0.18
CA CYS A 8 -0.29 -0.67 0.16
C CYS A 8 -0.40 -2.19 0.16
N ASP A 9 -1.33 -2.73 0.95
CA ASP A 9 -1.55 -4.17 1.04
C ASP A 9 -3.06 -4.46 1.08
N LEU A 10 -3.52 -5.13 0.03
CA LEU A 10 -4.90 -5.39 -0.36
C LEU A 10 -5.15 -6.90 -0.46
N ARG A 11 -4.51 -7.67 0.43
CA ARG A 11 -4.72 -9.12 0.51
C ARG A 11 -6.21 -9.46 0.66
N PRO A 12 -6.70 -10.52 -0.01
CA PRO A 12 -8.11 -10.91 0.07
C PRO A 12 -8.63 -11.09 1.50
N GLU A 13 -7.78 -11.58 2.42
CA GLU A 13 -8.14 -11.73 3.84
C GLU A 13 -8.54 -10.41 4.53
N TRP A 14 -8.23 -9.25 3.94
CA TRP A 14 -8.52 -7.92 4.50
C TRP A 14 -9.71 -7.23 3.85
N ASN A 15 -10.36 -7.83 2.86
CA ASN A 15 -11.47 -7.21 2.13
C ASN A 15 -12.67 -6.85 3.03
N TRP A 16 -12.82 -7.48 4.19
CA TRP A 16 -13.87 -7.17 5.16
C TRP A 16 -13.53 -5.98 6.08
N ARG A 17 -12.28 -5.52 6.09
CA ARG A 17 -11.84 -4.37 6.90
C ARG A 17 -12.39 -3.08 6.27
N PRO A 18 -12.77 -2.07 7.08
CA PRO A 18 -13.35 -0.83 6.56
C PRO A 18 -12.35 0.07 5.82
N TYR A 19 -11.05 -0.08 6.11
CA TYR A 19 -10.00 0.79 5.59
C TYR A 19 -8.87 -0.01 4.95
N VAL A 20 -8.25 0.60 3.94
CA VAL A 20 -7.06 0.06 3.28
C VAL A 20 -5.93 0.00 4.28
N THR A 21 -5.20 -1.10 4.25
CA THR A 21 -4.06 -1.31 5.11
C THR A 21 -2.77 -0.85 4.42
N PHE A 22 -2.00 -0.07 5.16
CA PHE A 22 -0.64 0.30 4.82
C PHE A 22 0.33 -0.29 5.82
N TRP A 23 1.62 -0.36 5.46
CA TRP A 23 2.66 -0.80 6.38
C TRP A 23 3.14 0.37 7.25
N ARG A 24 3.43 0.08 8.52
CA ARG A 24 4.06 1.03 9.46
C ARG A 24 5.54 1.24 9.13
N PRO A 25 6.18 2.33 9.62
CA PRO A 25 7.62 2.51 9.51
C PRO A 25 8.41 1.27 9.94
N ASN A 26 9.54 1.03 9.28
CA ASN A 26 10.46 -0.08 9.59
C ASN A 26 9.83 -1.47 9.54
N ASN A 27 8.76 -1.66 8.76
CA ASN A 27 8.03 -2.94 8.66
C ASN A 27 7.46 -3.43 9.99
N ALA A 28 7.23 -2.52 10.94
CA ALA A 28 6.93 -2.88 12.33
C ALA A 28 5.55 -3.53 12.52
N ASN A 29 4.57 -3.19 11.68
CA ASN A 29 3.23 -3.79 11.61
C ASN A 29 2.42 -3.11 10.48
N TYR A 30 1.11 -3.13 10.59
CA TYR A 30 0.13 -2.50 9.71
C TYR A 30 -0.51 -1.26 10.34
N ALA A 31 -1.03 -0.37 9.50
CA ALA A 31 -1.76 0.84 9.86
C ALA A 31 -2.90 1.11 8.88
N TYR A 32 -4.02 1.65 9.39
CA TYR A 32 -5.03 2.29 8.56
C TYR A 32 -4.77 3.78 8.37
N PRO A 33 -4.41 4.55 9.43
CA PRO A 33 -4.15 5.97 9.27
C PRO A 33 -2.86 6.24 8.50
N LEU A 34 -2.92 7.16 7.56
CA LEU A 34 -1.76 7.58 6.78
C LEU A 34 -0.65 8.17 7.66
N VAL A 35 -1.02 8.80 8.79
CA VAL A 35 -0.08 9.36 9.77
C VAL A 35 0.71 8.30 10.54
N TRP A 36 0.24 7.05 10.56
CA TRP A 36 0.96 5.92 11.17
C TRP A 36 1.67 5.05 10.13
N SER A 37 1.48 5.36 8.85
CA SER A 37 2.07 4.61 7.74
C SER A 37 3.52 5.02 7.51
N GLY A 38 4.34 4.07 7.06
CA GLY A 38 5.76 4.30 6.81
C GLY A 38 6.04 5.16 5.59
N ASP A 39 7.11 5.94 5.66
CA ASP A 39 7.64 6.73 4.56
C ASP A 39 8.85 6.03 3.97
N TYR A 40 8.62 5.19 2.97
CA TYR A 40 9.64 4.41 2.31
C TYR A 40 10.29 5.18 1.18
N THR A 41 11.60 5.09 1.07
CA THR A 41 12.37 5.64 -0.04
C THR A 41 12.27 4.76 -1.27
N GLU A 42 12.57 5.33 -2.44
CA GLU A 42 12.65 4.56 -3.69
C GLU A 42 13.66 3.41 -3.57
N ALA A 43 14.83 3.66 -2.96
CA ALA A 43 15.86 2.64 -2.79
C ALA A 43 15.37 1.46 -1.93
N GLU A 44 14.61 1.73 -0.86
CA GLU A 44 14.04 0.67 -0.03
C GLU A 44 13.01 -0.16 -0.78
N VAL A 45 12.07 0.50 -1.47
CA VAL A 45 11.00 -0.23 -2.18
C VAL A 45 11.56 -1.05 -3.34
N MET A 46 12.57 -0.54 -4.04
CA MET A 46 13.24 -1.26 -5.13
C MET A 46 14.10 -2.42 -4.61
N LYS A 47 14.79 -2.23 -3.48
CA LYS A 47 15.60 -3.31 -2.86
C LYS A 47 14.73 -4.42 -2.27
N GLY A 48 13.55 -4.08 -1.75
CA GLY A 48 12.66 -5.07 -1.13
C GLY A 48 12.00 -6.04 -2.11
N GLY A 49 11.90 -5.69 -3.40
CA GLY A 49 11.41 -6.59 -4.45
C GLY A 49 10.07 -7.26 -4.09
N SER A 50 10.05 -8.60 -4.17
CA SER A 50 8.89 -9.45 -3.82
C SER A 50 8.34 -9.27 -2.39
N TYR A 51 9.13 -8.71 -1.46
CA TYR A 51 8.66 -8.42 -0.11
C TYR A 51 7.63 -7.27 -0.08
N TYR A 52 7.85 -6.22 -0.88
CA TYR A 52 6.98 -5.04 -0.98
C TYR A 52 6.07 -5.02 -2.20
N THR A 53 6.31 -5.92 -3.16
CA THR A 53 5.50 -6.07 -4.37
C THR A 53 5.10 -7.52 -4.53
N THR A 54 3.81 -7.82 -4.57
CA THR A 54 3.34 -9.22 -4.67
C THR A 54 2.08 -9.30 -5.51
N VAL A 55 2.08 -10.25 -6.44
CA VAL A 55 0.92 -10.70 -7.20
C VAL A 55 0.55 -12.10 -6.72
N GLU A 56 -0.71 -12.29 -6.35
CA GLU A 56 -1.24 -13.59 -5.94
C GLU A 56 -2.47 -13.92 -6.80
N SER A 57 -2.49 -15.11 -7.40
CA SER A 57 -3.57 -15.53 -8.32
C SER A 57 -3.88 -14.52 -9.44
N GLY A 58 -2.85 -13.83 -9.95
CA GLY A 58 -2.99 -12.81 -10.99
C GLY A 58 -3.44 -11.42 -10.49
N ILE A 59 -3.62 -11.24 -9.18
CA ILE A 59 -4.07 -9.99 -8.57
C ILE A 59 -2.91 -9.30 -7.86
N LEU A 60 -2.68 -8.02 -8.14
CA LEU A 60 -1.73 -7.19 -7.40
C LEU A 60 -2.28 -6.92 -6.00
N ILE A 61 -1.68 -7.54 -4.99
CA ILE A 61 -2.13 -7.51 -3.59
C ILE A 61 -1.21 -6.72 -2.67
N ARG A 62 0.04 -6.50 -3.03
CA ARG A 62 0.97 -5.67 -2.27
C ARG A 62 1.83 -4.85 -3.22
N PHE A 63 1.95 -3.55 -2.97
CA PHE A 63 2.70 -2.68 -3.86
C PHE A 63 3.05 -1.34 -3.21
N PRO A 64 4.18 -0.73 -3.58
CA PRO A 64 4.49 0.65 -3.24
C PRO A 64 3.63 1.63 -4.06
N VAL A 65 3.17 2.70 -3.42
CA VAL A 65 2.44 3.82 -4.02
C VAL A 65 2.93 5.13 -3.43
N LEU A 66 3.01 6.21 -4.21
CA LEU A 66 3.46 7.50 -3.69
C LEU A 66 2.46 8.08 -2.70
N ARG A 67 2.92 8.50 -1.52
CA ARG A 67 2.07 9.11 -0.49
C ARG A 67 1.24 10.26 -1.03
N SER A 68 1.87 11.17 -1.77
CA SER A 68 1.20 12.34 -2.39
C SER A 68 0.06 11.98 -3.33
N LEU A 69 0.02 10.76 -3.88
CA LEU A 69 -1.08 10.28 -4.72
C LEU A 69 -2.19 9.61 -3.92
N VAL A 70 -1.90 9.16 -2.69
CA VAL A 70 -2.87 8.53 -1.77
C VAL A 70 -3.56 9.57 -0.89
N GLU A 71 -2.85 10.61 -0.45
CA GLU A 71 -3.39 11.65 0.42
C GLU A 71 -4.69 12.28 -0.09
N PRO A 72 -4.86 12.59 -1.39
CA PRO A 72 -6.12 13.13 -1.91
C PRO A 72 -7.32 12.17 -1.83
N MET A 73 -7.07 10.86 -1.66
CA MET A 73 -8.12 9.83 -1.51
C MET A 73 -8.55 9.66 -0.05
N ALA A 74 -7.83 10.27 0.89
CA ALA A 74 -7.96 9.98 2.30
C ALA A 74 -9.08 10.82 2.96
N VAL A 75 -9.80 10.20 3.88
CA VAL A 75 -10.95 10.76 4.60
C VAL A 75 -10.74 10.64 6.11
N ALA A 76 -11.55 11.34 6.90
CA ALA A 76 -11.62 11.07 8.33
C ALA A 76 -12.17 9.64 8.56
N PRO A 77 -11.67 8.90 9.56
CA PRO A 77 -12.25 7.61 9.92
C PRO A 77 -13.65 7.80 10.52
N ASP A 78 -14.44 6.73 10.53
CA ASP A 78 -15.68 6.71 11.28
C ASP A 78 -15.37 6.72 12.78
N ARG A 79 -16.24 7.39 13.54
CA ARG A 79 -16.07 7.57 14.98
C ARG A 79 -15.99 6.23 15.71
N GLY A 80 -14.96 6.06 16.53
CA GLY A 80 -14.70 4.88 17.35
C GLY A 80 -14.04 3.72 16.60
N HIS A 81 -13.76 3.85 15.30
CA HIS A 81 -13.09 2.77 14.54
C HIS A 81 -11.57 2.74 14.74
N ILE A 82 -10.96 3.88 15.07
CA ILE A 82 -9.52 4.02 15.28
C ILE A 82 -9.27 4.67 16.64
N ASP A 83 -8.20 4.29 17.32
CA ASP A 83 -7.79 4.91 18.58
C ASP A 83 -7.66 6.44 18.42
N GLY A 84 -8.43 7.17 19.21
CA GLY A 84 -8.51 8.63 19.16
C GLY A 84 -9.08 9.19 17.86
N ASP A 85 -9.82 8.39 17.07
CA ASP A 85 -10.33 8.76 15.74
C ASP A 85 -9.21 9.24 14.79
N THR A 86 -8.00 8.69 14.96
CA THR A 86 -6.82 9.14 14.22
C THR A 86 -6.96 8.88 12.72
N GLY A 87 -6.81 9.93 11.92
CA GLY A 87 -6.86 9.89 10.46
C GLY A 87 -5.75 10.71 9.80
N PRO A 88 -5.80 10.89 8.46
CA PRO A 88 -6.83 10.37 7.57
C PRO A 88 -6.58 8.89 7.19
N VAL A 89 -7.64 8.21 6.73
CA VAL A 89 -7.66 6.79 6.29
C VAL A 89 -8.14 6.71 4.84
N VAL A 90 -7.89 5.60 4.14
CA VAL A 90 -8.48 5.33 2.83
C VAL A 90 -9.54 4.25 2.99
N LEU A 91 -10.77 4.48 2.50
CA LEU A 91 -11.83 3.48 2.55
C LEU A 91 -11.47 2.25 1.72
N ASN A 92 -11.67 1.07 2.28
CA ASN A 92 -11.48 -0.20 1.57
C ASN A 92 -12.74 -0.54 0.76
N ASN A 93 -12.85 0.06 -0.41
CA ASN A 93 -13.91 -0.21 -1.35
C ASN A 93 -13.32 -0.51 -2.75
N PRO A 94 -14.11 -1.13 -3.65
CA PRO A 94 -13.61 -1.52 -4.97
C PRO A 94 -13.00 -0.35 -5.78
N GLU A 95 -13.58 0.84 -5.68
CA GLU A 95 -13.12 2.04 -6.39
C GLU A 95 -11.73 2.48 -5.93
N ASN A 96 -11.53 2.65 -4.62
CA ASN A 96 -10.24 3.03 -4.06
C ASN A 96 -9.19 1.95 -4.29
N CYS A 97 -9.55 0.67 -4.14
CA CYS A 97 -8.64 -0.44 -4.37
C CYS A 97 -8.22 -0.57 -5.85
N ALA A 98 -9.12 -0.30 -6.80
CA ALA A 98 -8.77 -0.20 -8.20
C ALA A 98 -7.82 1.00 -8.43
N LYS A 99 -8.18 2.16 -7.87
CA LYS A 99 -7.38 3.38 -8.05
C LYS A 99 -5.96 3.25 -7.51
N LEU A 100 -5.80 2.64 -6.33
CA LEU A 100 -4.48 2.39 -5.74
C LEU A 100 -3.63 1.49 -6.65
N ARG A 101 -4.20 0.46 -7.26
CA ARG A 101 -3.48 -0.41 -8.20
C ARG A 101 -3.02 0.33 -9.46
N GLU A 102 -3.83 1.27 -9.98
CA GLU A 102 -3.41 2.13 -11.09
C GLU A 102 -2.23 3.03 -10.72
N LEU A 103 -2.20 3.51 -9.48
CA LEU A 103 -1.16 4.39 -8.94
C LEU A 103 0.08 3.63 -8.45
N ALA A 104 0.08 2.31 -8.52
CA ALA A 104 1.20 1.47 -8.11
C ALA A 104 2.49 1.88 -8.83
N TYR A 105 3.60 1.86 -8.09
CA TYR A 105 4.89 2.31 -8.60
C TYR A 105 5.43 1.36 -9.67
N GLN A 106 5.26 1.75 -10.93
CA GLN A 106 5.57 0.93 -12.10
C GLN A 106 7.00 0.35 -12.13
N PRO A 107 8.06 1.08 -11.76
CA PRO A 107 9.40 0.52 -11.69
C PRO A 107 9.52 -0.69 -10.75
N ALA A 108 8.83 -0.69 -9.60
CA ALA A 108 8.82 -1.84 -8.70
C ALA A 108 8.06 -3.02 -9.30
N LEU A 109 6.94 -2.78 -10.00
CA LEU A 109 6.19 -3.83 -10.69
C LEU A 109 7.01 -4.49 -11.81
N LEU A 110 7.72 -3.69 -12.60
CA LEU A 110 8.59 -4.19 -13.67
C LEU A 110 9.78 -4.98 -13.12
N ALA A 111 10.37 -4.53 -12.00
CA ALA A 111 11.43 -5.26 -11.32
C ALA A 111 10.94 -6.61 -10.79
N PHE A 112 9.78 -6.61 -10.11
CA PHE A 112 9.13 -7.83 -9.63
C PHE A 112 8.82 -8.82 -10.77
N ALA A 113 8.26 -8.35 -11.89
CA ALA A 113 7.96 -9.20 -13.03
C ALA A 113 9.22 -9.88 -13.61
N LYS A 114 10.36 -9.16 -13.64
CA LYS A 114 11.66 -9.72 -14.06
C LYS A 114 12.19 -10.74 -13.06
N GLU A 115 12.08 -10.48 -11.77
CA GLU A 115 12.45 -11.41 -10.69
C GLU A 115 11.68 -12.73 -10.84
N MET A 116 10.36 -12.67 -11.03
CA MET A 116 9.51 -13.84 -11.20
C MET A 116 9.76 -14.60 -12.50
N ALA A 117 10.11 -13.91 -13.59
CA ALA A 117 10.44 -14.55 -14.87
C ALA A 117 11.80 -15.27 -14.86
N GLY A 118 12.75 -14.80 -14.05
CA GLY A 118 14.06 -15.43 -13.90
C GLY A 118 14.11 -16.58 -12.88
N ALA A 119 13.07 -16.70 -12.04
CA ALA A 119 12.93 -17.77 -11.06
C ALA A 119 12.18 -19.01 -11.60
N ALA A 120 11.68 -18.94 -12.85
CA ALA A 120 10.90 -19.98 -13.51
C ALA A 120 11.76 -20.91 -14.40
#